data_AF-A0A6C0TNP9-F1
#
_entry.id   AF-A0A6C0TNP9-F1
#
_cell.length_a   1.000
_cell.length_b   1.000
_cell.length_c   1.000
_cell.angle_alpha   90.00
_cell.angle_beta   90.00
_cell.angle_gamma   90.00
#
_symmetry.space_group_name_H-M   'P 1'
#
loop_
_entity.id
_entity.type
_entity.pdbx_description
1 polymer ?
#
loop_
_entity_poly.entity_id
_entity_poly.type
_entity_poly.pdbx_seq_one_letter_code
_entity_poly.pdbx_strand_id
1 'polypeptide(L)'
;MVKKQLPILVSWIGGNDLKAPAGGLPGPVFSTLHAGSFARAELLCSYPPEQLESYRAWLAENTETPLNVYHEPLSSPVNFAEIYQAAERHLRRLQSSGEPLAILLSPGTPAMQAVWILLGKTRYPALYYQSSLEQGVQQIDIPFEIAAEYVPAAAEISAASLNNMLMCQRRFKTDPLIGDIVGLKLTHPWRLIVG
;
A
#
# COMPACT_ATOMS: atom_id res chain seq x y z
N MET A 1 -28.63 8.58 -17.99
CA MET A 1 -27.58 7.55 -18.08
C MET A 1 -26.29 8.16 -17.55
N VAL A 2 -25.74 7.66 -16.45
CA VAL A 2 -24.40 8.07 -15.98
C VAL A 2 -23.39 7.43 -16.94
N LYS A 3 -22.59 8.25 -17.62
CA LYS A 3 -21.49 7.75 -18.45
C LYS A 3 -20.49 7.06 -17.51
N LYS A 4 -20.29 5.75 -17.66
CA LYS A 4 -19.27 5.03 -16.90
C LYS A 4 -17.91 5.61 -17.28
N GLN A 5 -17.24 6.29 -16.34
CA GLN A 5 -15.89 6.79 -16.56
C GLN A 5 -14.92 5.61 -16.62
N LEU A 6 -14.02 5.63 -17.60
CA LEU A 6 -12.95 4.66 -17.69
C LEU A 6 -11.90 4.95 -16.60
N PRO A 7 -11.33 3.92 -15.96
CA PRO A 7 -10.31 4.14 -14.96
C PRO A 7 -8.97 4.56 -15.59
N ILE A 8 -8.13 5.21 -14.80
CA ILE A 8 -6.72 5.42 -15.09
C ILE A 8 -5.97 4.17 -14.65
N LEU A 9 -5.23 3.54 -15.56
CA LEU A 9 -4.34 2.43 -15.20
C LEU A 9 -3.03 2.99 -14.61
N VAL A 10 -2.66 2.54 -13.42
CA VAL A 10 -1.40 2.89 -12.76
C VAL A 10 -0.58 1.62 -12.56
N SER A 11 0.70 1.66 -12.91
CA SER A 11 1.59 0.52 -12.69
C SER A 11 3.06 0.92 -12.64
N TRP A 12 3.88 0.03 -12.10
CA TRP A 12 5.31 0.04 -12.38
C TRP A 12 5.57 -0.58 -13.76
N ILE A 13 6.72 -0.29 -14.35
CA ILE A 13 7.27 -1.02 -15.48
C ILE A 13 8.28 -2.02 -14.92
N GLY A 14 8.05 -3.31 -15.19
CA GLY A 14 8.91 -4.39 -14.75
C GLY A 14 9.91 -4.82 -15.82
N GLY A 15 10.91 -5.60 -15.43
CA GLY A 15 11.91 -6.13 -16.37
C GLY A 15 11.32 -7.02 -17.48
N ASN A 16 10.13 -7.59 -17.31
CA ASN A 16 9.47 -8.34 -18.39
C ASN A 16 8.81 -7.44 -19.43
N ASP A 17 8.36 -6.25 -19.05
CA ASP A 17 7.86 -5.23 -19.97
C ASP A 17 9.00 -4.73 -20.87
N LEU A 18 10.15 -4.44 -20.27
CA LEU A 18 11.33 -3.90 -20.98
C LEU A 18 11.96 -4.87 -21.99
N LYS A 19 11.58 -6.15 -21.98
CA LYS A 19 12.05 -7.14 -22.96
C LYS A 19 11.27 -7.08 -24.27
N ALA A 20 10.05 -6.55 -24.27
CA ALA A 20 9.17 -6.56 -25.44
C ALA A 20 9.75 -5.84 -26.68
N PRO A 21 10.38 -4.65 -26.55
CA PRO A 21 10.99 -3.97 -27.71
C PRO A 21 12.10 -4.77 -28.39
N ALA A 22 12.75 -5.69 -27.65
CA ALA A 22 13.80 -6.56 -28.16
C ALA A 22 13.26 -7.91 -28.70
N GLY A 23 11.96 -8.01 -28.98
CA GLY A 23 11.32 -9.25 -29.46
C GLY A 23 10.95 -10.24 -28.36
N GLY A 24 11.01 -9.82 -27.09
CA GLY A 24 10.49 -10.60 -25.97
C GLY A 24 8.97 -10.68 -25.98
N LEU A 25 8.42 -11.44 -25.02
CA LEU A 25 6.98 -11.47 -24.80
C LEU A 25 6.45 -10.07 -24.43
N PRO A 26 5.18 -9.74 -24.73
CA PRO A 26 4.68 -8.36 -24.66
C PRO A 26 4.70 -7.70 -23.27
N GLY A 27 4.91 -8.46 -22.20
CA GLY A 27 4.95 -7.94 -20.84
C GLY A 27 3.56 -7.71 -20.24
N PRO A 28 3.45 -7.61 -18.90
CA PRO A 28 2.17 -7.42 -18.24
C PRO A 28 1.47 -6.09 -18.55
N VAL A 29 2.20 -4.99 -18.73
CA VAL A 29 1.60 -3.66 -18.99
C VAL A 29 0.90 -3.65 -20.34
N PHE A 30 1.59 -4.06 -21.41
CA PHE A 30 0.99 -4.15 -22.74
C PHE A 30 -0.22 -5.09 -22.75
N SER A 31 -0.06 -6.29 -22.18
CA SER A 31 -1.12 -7.29 -22.12
C SER A 31 -2.38 -6.71 -21.47
N THR A 32 -2.21 -5.98 -20.36
CA THR A 32 -3.33 -5.33 -19.65
C THR A 32 -3.99 -4.24 -20.48
N LEU A 33 -3.20 -3.37 -21.13
CA LEU A 33 -3.71 -2.31 -22.00
C LEU A 33 -4.45 -2.85 -23.22
N HIS A 34 -4.09 -4.04 -23.71
CA HIS A 34 -4.76 -4.68 -24.84
C HIS A 34 -6.04 -5.42 -24.43
N ALA A 35 -6.09 -5.96 -23.21
CA ALA A 35 -7.24 -6.71 -22.71
C ALA A 35 -8.36 -5.83 -22.12
N GLY A 36 -8.04 -4.58 -21.73
CA GLY A 36 -8.98 -3.67 -21.07
C GLY A 36 -9.09 -2.31 -21.75
N SER A 37 -10.04 -1.50 -21.29
CA SER A 37 -10.19 -0.11 -21.73
C SER A 37 -9.93 0.84 -20.57
N PHE A 38 -9.02 1.78 -20.77
CA PHE A 38 -8.58 2.74 -19.76
C PHE A 38 -8.62 4.15 -20.33
N ALA A 39 -8.83 5.15 -19.48
CA ALA A 39 -8.79 6.55 -19.90
C ALA A 39 -7.37 6.95 -20.35
N ARG A 40 -6.36 6.46 -19.61
CA ARG A 40 -4.93 6.57 -19.88
C ARG A 40 -4.15 5.60 -18.99
N ALA A 41 -2.87 5.44 -19.28
CA ALA A 41 -1.91 4.76 -18.42
C ALA A 41 -0.93 5.75 -17.78
N GLU A 42 -0.64 5.58 -16.49
CA GLU A 42 0.35 6.33 -15.73
C GLU A 42 1.39 5.32 -15.21
N LEU A 43 2.55 5.29 -15.85
CA LEU A 43 3.55 4.24 -15.68
C LEU A 43 4.80 4.79 -15.00
N LEU A 44 5.27 4.09 -13.97
CA LEU A 44 6.48 4.45 -13.23
C LEU A 44 7.61 3.48 -13.58
N CYS A 45 8.83 3.97 -13.78
CA CYS A 45 9.98 3.13 -14.09
C CYS A 45 11.21 3.53 -13.27
N SER A 46 11.80 2.57 -12.57
CA SER A 46 13.06 2.75 -11.83
C SER A 46 14.31 2.29 -12.59
N TYR A 47 14.15 1.84 -13.84
CA TYR A 47 15.26 1.47 -14.73
C TYR A 47 15.82 2.71 -15.45
N PRO A 48 17.07 2.66 -15.96
CA PRO A 48 17.69 3.80 -16.64
C PRO A 48 16.82 4.39 -17.78
N PRO A 49 16.88 5.72 -18.00
CA PRO A 49 16.05 6.41 -18.98
C PRO A 49 16.12 5.83 -20.40
N GLU A 50 17.27 5.29 -20.82
CA GLU A 50 17.44 4.69 -22.15
C GLU A 50 16.50 3.50 -22.38
N GLN A 51 16.34 2.63 -21.38
CA GLN A 51 15.40 1.51 -21.45
C GLN A 51 13.96 2.00 -21.43
N LEU A 52 13.70 3.05 -20.67
CA LEU A 52 12.37 3.66 -20.55
C LEU A 52 11.90 4.26 -21.87
N GLU A 53 12.74 5.06 -22.55
CA GLU A 53 12.35 5.70 -23.81
C GLU A 53 12.13 4.67 -24.93
N SER A 54 12.98 3.64 -25.01
CA SER A 54 12.79 2.53 -25.95
C SER A 54 11.45 1.82 -25.72
N TYR A 55 11.14 1.49 -24.46
CA TYR A 55 9.87 0.85 -24.12
C TYR A 55 8.66 1.76 -24.32
N ARG A 56 8.78 3.04 -23.98
CA ARG A 56 7.71 4.05 -24.18
C ARG A 56 7.36 4.19 -25.66
N ALA A 57 8.36 4.29 -26.55
CA ALA A 57 8.14 4.39 -27.99
C ALA A 57 7.44 3.14 -28.52
N TRP A 58 7.96 1.96 -28.17
CA TRP A 58 7.35 0.69 -28.54
C TRP A 58 5.90 0.57 -28.03
N LEU A 59 5.64 0.94 -26.77
CA LEU A 59 4.30 0.83 -26.21
C LEU A 59 3.32 1.77 -26.91
N ALA A 60 3.73 3.01 -27.22
CA ALA A 60 2.90 4.00 -27.91
C ALA A 60 2.56 3.60 -29.35
N GLU A 61 3.43 2.88 -30.04
CA GLU A 61 3.16 2.35 -31.38
C GLU A 61 2.17 1.17 -31.36
N ASN A 62 2.08 0.45 -30.24
CA ASN A 62 1.31 -0.78 -30.14
C ASN A 62 0.02 -0.62 -29.30
N THR A 63 -0.29 0.57 -28.78
CA THR A 63 -1.53 0.85 -28.05
C THR A 63 -2.13 2.20 -28.40
N GLU A 64 -3.47 2.26 -28.40
CA GLU A 64 -4.21 3.52 -28.56
C GLU A 64 -4.44 4.24 -27.23
N THR A 65 -4.15 3.58 -26.10
CA THR A 65 -4.35 4.17 -24.77
C THR A 65 -3.34 5.30 -24.54
N PRO A 66 -3.76 6.53 -24.17
CA PRO A 66 -2.82 7.61 -23.87
C PRO A 66 -1.83 7.21 -22.75
N LEU A 67 -0.55 7.52 -22.93
CA LEU A 67 0.52 7.10 -22.02
C LEU A 67 1.22 8.29 -21.37
N ASN A 68 1.29 8.27 -20.04
CA ASN A 68 2.17 9.11 -19.24
C ASN A 68 3.19 8.19 -18.56
N VAL A 69 4.48 8.42 -18.83
CA VAL A 69 5.57 7.56 -18.34
C VAL A 69 6.56 8.41 -17.55
N TYR A 70 6.88 7.98 -16.32
CA TYR A 70 7.72 8.71 -15.39
C TYR A 70 8.93 7.88 -14.99
N HIS A 71 10.11 8.46 -15.14
CA HIS A 71 11.32 7.91 -14.56
C HIS A 71 11.37 8.27 -13.07
N GLU A 72 11.37 7.25 -12.22
CA GLU A 72 11.37 7.32 -10.76
C GLU A 72 12.62 6.60 -10.25
N PRO A 73 13.79 7.26 -10.23
CA PRO A 73 15.03 6.63 -9.81
C PRO A 73 14.93 6.24 -8.33
N LEU A 74 15.26 4.98 -8.05
CA LEU A 74 15.32 4.44 -6.69
C LEU A 74 16.77 4.02 -6.41
N SER A 75 17.24 4.21 -5.19
CA SER A 75 18.53 3.67 -4.73
C SER A 75 18.53 2.14 -4.76
N SER A 76 17.36 1.53 -4.56
CA SER A 76 17.14 0.10 -4.70
C SER A 76 15.66 -0.19 -5.02
N PRO A 77 15.35 -1.17 -5.89
CA PRO A 77 13.98 -1.52 -6.23
C PRO A 77 13.21 -2.23 -5.09
N VAL A 78 13.84 -2.38 -3.92
CA VAL A 78 13.22 -2.87 -2.68
C VAL A 78 13.32 -1.85 -1.53
N ASN A 79 13.73 -0.61 -1.81
CA ASN A 79 13.71 0.46 -0.82
C ASN A 79 12.25 0.93 -0.58
N PHE A 80 11.61 0.39 0.44
CA PHE A 80 10.20 0.67 0.76
C PHE A 80 9.89 2.16 0.94
N ALA A 81 10.81 2.94 1.52
CA ALA A 81 10.58 4.37 1.76
C ALA A 81 10.48 5.15 0.45
N GLU A 82 11.41 4.93 -0.47
CA GLU A 82 11.41 5.61 -1.78
C GLU A 82 10.25 5.13 -2.66
N ILE A 83 9.98 3.81 -2.67
CA ILE A 83 8.85 3.22 -3.38
C ILE A 83 7.54 3.85 -2.88
N TYR A 84 7.36 3.94 -1.55
CA TYR A 84 6.20 4.57 -0.94
C TYR A 84 6.07 6.03 -1.37
N GLN A 85 7.14 6.81 -1.27
CA GLN A 85 7.13 8.23 -1.63
C GLN A 85 6.76 8.46 -3.10
N ALA A 86 7.31 7.65 -4.02
CA ALA A 86 7.00 7.73 -5.44
C ALA A 86 5.54 7.35 -5.71
N ALA A 87 5.11 6.17 -5.22
CA ALA A 87 3.75 5.67 -5.37
C ALA A 87 2.69 6.64 -4.82
N GLU A 88 2.90 7.12 -3.59
CA GLU A 88 2.05 8.11 -2.91
C GLU A 88 1.91 9.41 -3.70
N ARG A 89 3.03 9.94 -4.22
CA ARG A 89 3.02 11.19 -5.00
C ARG A 89 2.16 11.06 -6.25
N HIS A 90 2.29 9.93 -6.97
CA HIS A 90 1.50 9.68 -8.18
C HIS A 90 0.04 9.44 -7.87
N LEU A 91 -0.29 8.56 -6.92
CA LEU A 91 -1.68 8.29 -6.57
C LEU A 91 -2.41 9.53 -6.04
N ARG A 92 -1.75 10.35 -5.20
CA ARG A 92 -2.32 11.61 -4.72
C ARG A 92 -2.61 12.59 -5.85
N ARG A 93 -1.70 12.72 -6.82
CA ARG A 93 -1.90 13.55 -8.02
C ARG A 93 -3.05 13.05 -8.88
N LEU A 94 -3.25 11.74 -8.98
CA LEU A 94 -4.32 11.17 -9.80
C LEU A 94 -5.67 11.25 -9.09
N GLN A 95 -5.72 11.09 -7.77
CA GLN A 95 -6.95 11.21 -7.00
C GLN A 95 -7.61 12.59 -7.17
N SER A 96 -6.83 13.66 -7.33
CA SER A 96 -7.39 15.01 -7.55
C SER A 96 -8.07 15.19 -8.91
N SER A 97 -7.89 14.26 -9.86
CA SER A 97 -8.62 14.27 -11.14
C SER A 97 -10.07 13.80 -11.02
N GLY A 98 -10.41 13.07 -9.95
CA GLY A 98 -11.74 12.48 -9.74
C GLY A 98 -12.05 11.26 -10.61
N GLU A 99 -11.15 10.84 -11.48
CA GLU A 99 -11.30 9.63 -12.29
C GLU A 99 -11.06 8.37 -11.44
N PRO A 100 -11.76 7.24 -11.72
CA PRO A 100 -11.49 5.98 -11.02
C PRO A 100 -10.06 5.49 -11.25
N LEU A 101 -9.48 4.83 -10.26
CA LEU A 101 -8.14 4.25 -10.36
C LEU A 101 -8.22 2.74 -10.62
N ALA A 102 -7.31 2.24 -11.45
CA ALA A 102 -7.00 0.83 -11.61
C ALA A 102 -5.50 0.62 -11.40
N ILE A 103 -5.11 -0.33 -10.57
CA ILE A 103 -3.70 -0.64 -10.29
C ILE A 103 -3.37 -2.01 -10.85
N LEU A 104 -2.37 -2.08 -11.73
CA LEU A 104 -1.81 -3.35 -12.21
C LEU A 104 -0.67 -3.78 -11.29
N LEU A 105 -0.86 -4.93 -10.64
CA LEU A 105 0.00 -5.43 -9.58
C LEU A 105 1.14 -6.33 -10.06
N SER A 106 1.08 -6.91 -11.27
CA SER A 106 2.10 -7.89 -11.67
C SER A 106 3.49 -7.31 -11.98
N PRO A 107 3.65 -6.10 -12.56
CA PRO A 107 4.97 -5.50 -12.74
C PRO A 107 5.66 -5.05 -11.45
N GLY A 108 6.99 -4.97 -11.50
CA GLY A 108 7.82 -4.51 -10.39
C GLY A 108 8.26 -5.61 -9.43
N THR A 109 8.87 -5.23 -8.32
CA THR A 109 9.29 -6.16 -7.26
C THR A 109 8.15 -6.43 -6.28
N PRO A 110 8.19 -7.52 -5.49
CA PRO A 110 7.20 -7.74 -4.43
C PRO A 110 7.04 -6.56 -3.46
N ALA A 111 8.10 -5.81 -3.19
CA ALA A 111 8.04 -4.60 -2.36
C ALA A 111 7.18 -3.50 -3.00
N MET A 112 7.33 -3.29 -4.31
CA MET A 112 6.50 -2.35 -5.08
C MET A 112 5.02 -2.76 -5.07
N GLN A 113 4.75 -4.05 -5.24
CA GLN A 113 3.39 -4.60 -5.21
C GLN A 113 2.74 -4.42 -3.82
N ALA A 114 3.50 -4.69 -2.75
CA ALA A 114 3.02 -4.50 -1.39
C ALA A 114 2.65 -3.04 -1.10
N VAL A 115 3.46 -2.08 -1.58
CA VAL A 115 3.16 -0.65 -1.44
C VAL A 115 1.90 -0.26 -2.21
N TRP A 116 1.69 -0.80 -3.42
CA TRP A 116 0.45 -0.59 -4.16
C TRP A 116 -0.78 -1.07 -3.40
N ILE A 117 -0.73 -2.29 -2.86
CA ILE A 117 -1.82 -2.86 -2.09
C ILE A 117 -2.08 -2.03 -0.83
N LEU A 118 -1.02 -1.65 -0.10
CA LEU A 118 -1.13 -0.84 1.11
C LEU A 118 -1.82 0.50 0.82
N LEU A 119 -1.32 1.26 -0.16
CA LEU A 119 -1.88 2.57 -0.51
C LEU A 119 -3.29 2.46 -1.09
N GLY A 120 -3.52 1.47 -1.96
CA GLY A 120 -4.81 1.26 -2.62
C GLY A 120 -5.92 0.84 -1.66
N LYS A 121 -5.61 0.00 -0.68
CA LYS A 121 -6.59 -0.48 0.31
C LYS A 121 -6.82 0.49 1.47
N THR A 122 -5.90 1.42 1.73
CA THR A 122 -6.02 2.35 2.88
C THR A 122 -6.39 3.78 2.50
N ARG A 123 -5.92 4.30 1.37
CA ARG A 123 -5.98 5.74 1.04
C ARG A 123 -6.54 6.05 -0.34
N TYR A 124 -6.30 5.19 -1.32
CA TYR A 124 -6.67 5.42 -2.72
C TYR A 124 -7.47 4.25 -3.28
N PRO A 125 -8.80 4.21 -3.06
CA PRO A 125 -9.65 3.17 -3.59
C PRO A 125 -9.42 2.95 -5.10
N ALA A 126 -9.13 1.70 -5.47
CA ALA A 126 -8.80 1.33 -6.84
C ALA A 126 -9.35 -0.06 -7.18
N LEU A 127 -9.55 -0.29 -8.48
CA LEU A 127 -9.67 -1.64 -9.04
C LEU A 127 -8.28 -2.27 -9.13
N TYR A 128 -8.18 -3.60 -9.03
CA TYR A 128 -6.89 -4.29 -9.13
C TYR A 128 -6.87 -5.22 -10.34
N TYR A 129 -5.74 -5.21 -11.03
CA TYR A 129 -5.46 -6.10 -12.14
C TYR A 129 -4.17 -6.88 -11.87
N GLN A 130 -4.11 -8.09 -12.40
CA GLN A 130 -2.89 -8.86 -12.53
C GLN A 130 -2.80 -9.43 -13.95
N SER A 131 -1.58 -9.68 -14.40
CA SER A 131 -1.33 -10.33 -15.67
C SER A 131 -0.22 -11.34 -15.52
N SER A 132 -0.50 -12.58 -15.91
CA SER A 132 0.45 -13.70 -15.98
C SER A 132 0.43 -14.33 -17.38
N LEU A 133 1.41 -15.17 -17.68
CA LEU A 133 1.44 -15.90 -18.96
C LEU A 133 0.38 -17.00 -18.99
N GLU A 134 0.11 -17.60 -17.84
CA GLU A 134 -0.72 -18.79 -17.68
C GLU A 134 -2.21 -18.44 -17.66
N GLN A 135 -2.58 -17.31 -17.04
CA GLN A 135 -3.97 -16.92 -16.82
C GLN A 135 -4.37 -15.66 -17.60
N GLY A 136 -3.42 -15.03 -18.30
CA GLY A 136 -3.65 -13.77 -18.98
C GLY A 136 -3.94 -12.64 -17.99
N VAL A 137 -4.73 -11.67 -18.45
CA VAL A 137 -5.11 -10.49 -17.67
C VAL A 137 -6.39 -10.77 -16.89
N GLN A 138 -6.36 -10.48 -15.59
CA GLN A 138 -7.52 -10.64 -14.72
C GLN A 138 -7.69 -9.39 -13.87
N GLN A 139 -8.94 -8.91 -13.79
CA GLN A 139 -9.33 -8.05 -12.68
C GLN A 139 -9.52 -8.93 -11.46
N ILE A 140 -8.92 -8.54 -10.33
CA ILE A 140 -8.96 -9.32 -9.09
C ILE A 140 -9.50 -8.46 -7.95
N ASP A 141 -10.01 -9.15 -6.93
CA ASP A 141 -10.34 -8.56 -5.64
C ASP A 141 -9.32 -9.01 -4.60
N ILE A 142 -8.85 -8.06 -3.78
CA ILE A 142 -7.97 -8.34 -2.64
C ILE A 142 -8.87 -8.64 -1.43
N PRO A 143 -8.92 -9.90 -0.93
CA PRO A 143 -9.98 -10.37 -0.05
C PRO A 143 -9.72 -10.05 1.44
N PHE A 144 -9.16 -8.89 1.73
CA PHE A 144 -8.93 -8.42 3.09
C PHE A 144 -8.92 -6.89 3.15
N GLU A 145 -9.34 -6.36 4.29
CA GLU A 145 -9.19 -4.93 4.58
C GLU A 145 -7.89 -4.69 5.34
N ILE A 146 -7.23 -3.57 5.06
CA ILE A 146 -6.02 -3.17 5.77
C ILE A 146 -6.39 -1.96 6.62
N ALA A 147 -6.30 -2.11 7.93
CA ALA A 147 -6.33 -1.00 8.87
C ALA A 147 -4.96 -0.94 9.56
N ALA A 148 -4.36 0.25 9.59
CA ALA A 148 -3.17 0.49 10.38
C ALA A 148 -3.59 1.16 11.69
N GLU A 149 -3.50 0.44 12.81
CA GLU A 149 -3.53 1.07 14.12
C GLU A 149 -2.14 1.60 14.43
N TYR A 150 -2.04 2.91 14.67
CA TYR A 150 -0.82 3.50 15.20
C TYR A 150 -0.66 3.06 16.65
N VAL A 151 0.22 2.09 16.90
CA VAL A 151 0.71 1.80 18.25
C VAL A 151 1.96 2.64 18.44
N PRO A 152 1.89 3.78 19.14
CA PRO A 152 3.11 4.50 19.50
C PRO A 152 3.99 3.52 20.25
N ALA A 153 5.22 3.32 19.76
CA ALA A 153 6.27 2.81 20.63
C ALA A 153 6.23 3.68 21.88
N ALA A 154 6.18 3.06 23.06
CA ALA A 154 6.13 3.78 24.33
C ALA A 154 7.41 4.63 24.45
N ALA A 155 7.39 5.81 23.85
CA ALA A 155 8.43 6.80 23.93
C ALA A 155 8.30 7.40 25.32
N GLU A 156 9.15 6.90 26.21
CA GLU A 156 9.46 7.44 27.52
C GLU A 156 8.23 7.72 28.39
N ILE A 157 7.78 6.68 29.11
CA ILE A 157 7.24 6.94 30.45
C ILE A 157 8.39 7.58 31.23
N SER A 158 8.45 8.91 31.24
CA SER A 158 9.46 9.64 32.00
C SER A 158 9.37 9.18 33.45
N ALA A 159 10.51 9.02 34.13
CA ALA A 159 10.54 8.62 35.54
C ALA A 159 9.66 9.53 36.43
N ALA A 160 9.42 10.78 36.00
CA ALA A 160 8.48 11.71 36.63
C ALA A 160 7.01 11.23 36.59
N SER A 161 6.58 10.62 35.48
CA SER A 161 5.22 10.07 35.34
C SER A 161 5.01 8.82 36.20
N LEU A 162 6.04 7.96 36.32
CA LEU A 162 6.04 6.83 37.26
C LEU A 162 6.01 7.31 38.73
N ASN A 163 6.77 8.36 39.06
CA ASN A 163 6.79 8.90 40.42
C ASN A 163 5.43 9.53 40.80
N ASN A 164 4.76 10.23 39.90
CA ASN A 164 3.42 10.77 40.16
C ASN A 164 2.36 9.67 40.35
N MET A 165 2.48 8.55 39.64
CA MET A 165 1.60 7.38 39.83
C MET A 165 1.85 6.68 41.18
N LEU A 166 3.11 6.57 41.61
CA LEU A 166 3.49 6.06 42.93
C LEU A 166 3.06 7.01 44.08
N MET A 167 3.07 8.33 43.85
CA MET A 167 2.61 9.32 44.82
C MET A 167 1.08 9.37 44.93
N CYS A 168 0.35 9.07 43.85
CA CYS A 168 -1.10 8.91 43.89
C CYS A 168 -1.52 7.70 44.75
N GLN A 169 -0.78 6.58 44.68
CA GLN A 169 -1.03 5.42 45.56
C GLN A 169 -0.65 5.64 47.03
N ARG A 170 0.32 6.52 47.34
CA ARG A 170 0.67 6.85 48.74
C ARG A 170 -0.30 7.83 49.41
N ARG A 171 -1.08 8.60 48.64
CA ARG A 171 -2.07 9.54 49.19
C ARG A 171 -3.31 8.86 49.80
N PHE A 172 -3.56 7.59 49.48
CA PHE A 172 -4.68 6.81 50.00
C PHE A 172 -4.40 6.06 51.32
N LYS A 173 -3.19 6.15 51.89
CA LYS A 173 -2.82 5.33 53.07
C LYS A 173 -2.51 6.11 54.35
N THR A 174 -2.81 7.40 54.41
CA THR A 174 -2.67 8.19 55.64
C THR A 174 -3.83 9.16 55.78
N ASP A 175 -5.03 8.64 56.02
CA ASP A 175 -6.07 9.40 56.69
C ASP A 175 -6.56 8.58 57.89
N PRO A 176 -6.24 8.94 59.14
CA PRO A 176 -6.55 8.12 60.31
C PRO A 176 -8.04 8.14 60.73
N LEU A 177 -8.93 8.76 59.97
CA LEU A 177 -10.29 9.05 60.42
C LEU A 177 -11.38 8.73 59.39
N ILE A 178 -11.40 7.50 58.86
CA ILE A 178 -12.67 6.84 58.53
C ILE A 178 -12.56 5.39 59.00
N GLY A 179 -13.06 5.17 60.22
CA GLY A 179 -13.37 3.85 60.72
C GLY A 179 -14.55 3.25 59.95
N ASP A 180 -14.52 1.91 59.86
CA ASP A 180 -15.64 0.99 59.73
C ASP A 180 -16.84 1.43 58.86
N ILE A 181 -17.02 0.76 57.71
CA ILE A 181 -18.32 0.27 57.23
C ILE A 181 -18.07 -0.64 56.00
N VAL A 182 -18.35 -1.94 56.20
CA VAL A 182 -18.78 -2.97 55.21
C VAL A 182 -17.75 -3.36 54.14
N GLY A 183 -17.16 -4.57 54.09
CA GLY A 183 -17.71 -5.88 54.41
C GLY A 183 -18.20 -6.59 53.14
N LEU A 184 -17.32 -7.14 52.31
CA LEU A 184 -17.62 -8.30 51.45
C LEU A 184 -16.33 -8.92 50.87
N LYS A 185 -15.98 -10.08 51.43
CA LYS A 185 -15.05 -11.06 50.84
C LYS A 185 -15.65 -11.60 49.55
N LEU A 186 -14.89 -11.63 48.46
CA LEU A 186 -15.00 -12.68 47.47
C LEU A 186 -13.62 -13.23 47.12
N THR A 187 -13.54 -14.53 47.35
CA THR A 187 -12.43 -15.45 47.18
C THR A 187 -12.48 -16.03 45.76
N HIS A 188 -11.34 -16.14 45.06
CA HIS A 188 -10.71 -17.41 44.65
C HIS A 188 -9.67 -17.24 43.51
N PRO A 189 -8.65 -18.13 43.45
CA PRO A 189 -7.44 -17.98 42.65
C PRO A 189 -7.43 -18.79 41.34
N TRP A 190 -6.63 -18.35 40.36
CA TRP A 190 -6.35 -19.06 39.12
C TRP A 190 -5.43 -20.26 39.35
N ARG A 191 -5.79 -21.43 38.79
CA ARG A 191 -4.94 -22.62 38.67
C ARG A 191 -4.60 -22.83 37.19
N LEU A 192 -3.30 -22.85 36.89
CA LEU A 192 -2.72 -23.33 35.63
C LEU A 192 -2.89 -24.84 35.53
N ILE A 193 -3.32 -25.35 34.37
CA ILE A 193 -3.23 -26.76 33.99
C ILE A 193 -2.32 -26.84 32.77
N VAL A 194 -1.22 -27.54 32.94
CA VAL A 194 -0.35 -28.08 31.89
C VAL A 194 -0.94 -29.40 31.41
N GLY A 195 -0.95 -29.59 30.10
CA GLY A 195 -1.21 -30.83 29.38
C GLY A 195 -0.36 -30.85 28.12
#